data_AF-A0AB35BEL9-F1
#
_entry.id   AF-A0AB35BEL9-F1
#
_cell.length_a   1.000
_cell.length_b   1.000
_cell.length_c   1.000
_cell.angle_alpha   90.00
_cell.angle_beta   90.00
_cell.angle_gamma   90.00
#
_symmetry.space_group_name_H-M   'P 1'
#
loop_
_entity.id
_entity.type
_entity.pdbx_description
1 polymer ?
#
loop_
_entity_poly.entity_id
_entity_poly.type
_entity_poly.pdbx_seq_one_letter_code
_entity_poly.pdbx_strand_id
1 'polypeptide(L)'
;MGAKASTIWYVDAPDPMAVLRDHPEPDAEAAHALVGKLYPEMIITPLEPGPLATSAGVSPGVVYVGSYPGLTVVCGSNLTVHDPSKLDESWTRPLASERTYLMCTEPDTAWASFAYWERGALRRSFSATPVHIYEDFGLPLVWERGFWAGEHPMAYPAEVLPDPQALPFHPGEFAEAANAEWLGFRYTGPVRDGEIDPATVGVCGFAVYKEGEAPPSILSGKPDRAPRVGLFRGIRQWFGFGFD
;
A
#
# COMPACT_ATOMS: atom_id res chain seq x y z
N MET A 1 -10.03 9.52 0.11
CA MET A 1 -9.76 8.59 -0.99
C MET A 1 -8.69 7.64 -0.47
N GLY A 2 -8.95 6.34 -0.43
CA GLY A 2 -7.96 5.36 0.02
C GLY A 2 -6.85 5.19 -1.02
N ALA A 3 -5.66 4.77 -0.59
CA ALA A 3 -4.57 4.41 -1.48
C ALA A 3 -4.56 2.89 -1.67
N LYS A 4 -4.44 2.44 -2.91
CA LYS A 4 -4.15 1.03 -3.22
C LYS A 4 -2.67 0.79 -3.02
N ALA A 5 -2.33 -0.23 -2.25
CA ALA A 5 -0.96 -0.59 -1.98
C ALA A 5 -0.84 -2.11 -1.78
N SER A 6 0.27 -2.69 -2.21
CA SER A 6 0.56 -4.10 -2.07
C SER A 6 2.06 -4.27 -1.91
N THR A 7 2.53 -4.30 -0.66
CA THR A 7 3.95 -4.21 -0.33
C THR A 7 4.36 -5.27 0.67
N ILE A 8 5.54 -5.83 0.47
CA ILE A 8 6.24 -6.67 1.45
C ILE A 8 7.61 -6.07 1.74
N TRP A 9 7.95 -6.02 3.02
CA TRP A 9 9.17 -5.42 3.53
C TRP A 9 10.03 -6.47 4.22
N TYR A 10 11.31 -6.48 3.91
CA TYR A 10 12.34 -7.28 4.58
C TYR A 10 13.20 -6.34 5.42
N VAL A 11 13.26 -6.58 6.73
CA VAL A 11 13.80 -5.64 7.71
C VAL A 11 14.81 -6.34 8.62
N ASP A 12 16.06 -5.94 8.47
CA ASP A 12 17.19 -6.28 9.35
C ASP A 12 17.69 -5.06 10.12
N ALA A 13 17.42 -3.85 9.61
CA ALA A 13 17.77 -2.60 10.25
C ALA A 13 17.03 -2.44 11.60
N PRO A 14 17.74 -2.05 12.68
CA PRO A 14 17.11 -1.81 13.98
C PRO A 14 16.19 -0.59 13.98
N ASP A 15 16.46 0.38 13.10
CA ASP A 15 15.65 1.57 12.88
C ASP A 15 15.40 1.75 11.37
N PRO A 16 14.33 1.16 10.82
CA PRO A 16 14.02 1.27 9.40
C PRO A 16 13.66 2.72 8.99
N MET A 17 13.12 3.53 9.90
CA MET A 17 12.80 4.93 9.61
C MET A 17 14.08 5.74 9.38
N ALA A 18 15.10 5.58 10.22
CA ALA A 18 16.38 6.27 10.04
C ALA A 18 17.00 5.92 8.67
N VAL A 19 16.95 4.64 8.28
CA VAL A 19 17.45 4.19 6.96
C VAL A 19 16.74 4.92 5.83
N LEU A 20 15.41 5.02 5.84
CA LEU A 20 14.65 5.70 4.79
C LEU A 20 14.89 7.22 4.75
N ARG A 21 15.17 7.87 5.90
CA ARG A 21 15.52 9.30 5.94
C ARG A 21 16.90 9.56 5.36
N ASP A 22 17.86 8.71 5.69
CA ASP A 22 19.27 8.91 5.32
C ASP A 22 19.58 8.43 3.90
N HIS A 23 18.78 7.48 3.39
CA HIS A 23 18.95 6.85 2.08
C HIS A 23 17.64 6.87 1.29
N PRO A 24 17.22 8.01 0.72
CA PRO A 24 15.97 8.07 -0.06
C PRO A 24 16.07 7.37 -1.43
N GLU A 25 17.29 7.18 -1.94
CA GLU A 25 17.53 6.52 -3.23
C GLU A 25 17.89 5.04 -3.02
N PRO A 26 17.22 4.11 -3.72
CA PRO A 26 17.49 2.68 -3.59
C PRO A 26 18.73 2.24 -4.38
N ASP A 27 19.35 1.15 -3.93
CA ASP A 27 20.37 0.43 -4.70
C ASP A 27 19.71 -0.34 -5.86
N ALA A 28 19.93 0.15 -7.09
CA ALA A 28 19.35 -0.41 -8.30
C ALA A 28 19.89 -1.81 -8.66
N GLU A 29 21.16 -2.10 -8.35
CA GLU A 29 21.75 -3.42 -8.64
C GLU A 29 21.19 -4.47 -7.68
N ALA A 30 21.12 -4.14 -6.39
CA ALA A 30 20.51 -5.00 -5.38
C ALA A 30 19.01 -5.22 -5.66
N ALA A 31 18.30 -4.17 -6.06
CA ALA A 31 16.89 -4.26 -6.46
C ALA A 31 16.70 -5.23 -7.64
N HIS A 32 17.49 -5.09 -8.71
CA HIS A 32 17.40 -5.96 -9.88
C HIS A 32 17.76 -7.41 -9.52
N ALA A 33 18.81 -7.64 -8.73
CA ALA A 33 19.19 -8.97 -8.28
C ALA A 33 18.06 -9.66 -7.49
N LEU A 34 17.36 -8.91 -6.61
CA LEU A 34 16.23 -9.45 -5.87
C LEU A 34 15.05 -9.82 -6.78
N VAL A 35 14.71 -8.99 -7.77
CA VAL A 35 13.65 -9.34 -8.74
C VAL A 35 14.00 -10.61 -9.49
N GLY A 36 15.27 -10.78 -9.90
CA GLY A 36 15.76 -12.02 -10.52
C GLY A 36 15.57 -13.27 -9.65
N LYS A 37 15.72 -13.12 -8.33
CA LYS A 37 15.51 -14.21 -7.37
C LYS A 37 14.02 -14.53 -7.15
N LEU A 38 13.17 -13.49 -7.09
CA LEU A 38 11.73 -13.63 -6.84
C LEU A 38 10.95 -14.15 -8.06
N TYR A 39 11.46 -13.87 -9.26
CA TYR A 39 10.84 -14.28 -10.52
C TYR A 39 11.82 -15.11 -11.34
N PRO A 40 12.15 -16.34 -10.88
CA PRO A 40 13.00 -17.24 -11.64
C PRO A 40 12.34 -17.52 -12.99
N GLU A 41 13.14 -17.64 -14.05
CA GLU A 41 12.70 -17.98 -15.41
C GLU A 41 11.86 -16.90 -16.14
N MET A 42 11.66 -15.73 -15.52
CA MET A 42 10.98 -14.60 -16.15
C MET A 42 11.97 -13.66 -16.83
N ILE A 43 11.53 -13.00 -17.90
CA ILE A 43 12.26 -11.87 -18.47
C ILE A 43 11.99 -10.64 -17.61
N ILE A 44 13.08 -9.97 -17.22
CA ILE A 44 13.05 -8.76 -16.40
C ILE A 44 13.59 -7.61 -17.22
N THR A 45 12.77 -6.58 -17.42
CA THR A 45 13.16 -5.35 -18.11
C THR A 45 13.02 -4.17 -17.16
N PRO A 46 14.06 -3.35 -16.95
CA PRO A 46 13.96 -2.15 -16.14
C PRO A 46 12.91 -1.17 -16.67
N LEU A 47 12.20 -0.52 -15.75
CA LEU A 47 11.25 0.55 -16.00
C LEU A 47 11.73 1.85 -15.34
N GLU A 48 10.97 2.92 -15.55
CA GLU A 48 11.21 4.18 -14.86
C GLU A 48 11.08 3.99 -13.35
N PRO A 49 12.06 4.43 -12.53
CA PRO A 49 11.91 4.47 -11.08
C PRO A 49 10.85 5.49 -10.68
N GLY A 50 10.32 5.36 -9.47
CA GLY A 50 9.30 6.27 -8.98
C GLY A 50 9.25 6.34 -7.47
N PRO A 51 8.45 7.26 -6.91
CA PRO A 51 8.23 7.32 -5.48
C PRO A 51 7.32 6.18 -5.02
N LEU A 52 7.59 5.63 -3.84
CA LEU A 52 6.83 4.55 -3.22
C LEU A 52 5.33 4.88 -3.14
N ALA A 53 4.98 6.15 -2.84
CA ALA A 53 3.60 6.62 -2.77
C ALA A 53 2.75 6.31 -4.02
N THR A 54 3.35 6.32 -5.21
CA THR A 54 2.66 6.04 -6.47
C THR A 54 2.96 4.65 -7.03
N SER A 55 3.95 3.96 -6.47
CA SER A 55 4.43 2.67 -6.95
C SER A 55 3.94 1.47 -6.13
N ALA A 56 3.35 1.69 -4.96
CA ALA A 56 2.81 0.61 -4.13
C ALA A 56 1.55 -0.06 -4.73
N GLY A 57 0.74 0.69 -5.49
CA GLY A 57 -0.47 0.21 -6.17
C GLY A 57 -0.17 -0.34 -7.57
N VAL A 58 0.50 -1.49 -7.65
CA VAL A 58 1.00 -2.04 -8.92
C VAL A 58 -0.05 -2.79 -9.75
N SER A 59 0.08 -2.65 -11.07
CA SER A 59 -0.63 -3.46 -12.07
C SER A 59 0.07 -4.82 -12.27
N PRO A 60 -0.65 -5.85 -12.74
CA PRO A 60 -0.06 -7.16 -13.05
C PRO A 60 1.15 -7.05 -14.00
N GLY A 61 2.20 -7.82 -13.69
CA GLY A 61 3.46 -7.83 -14.48
C GLY A 61 4.40 -6.66 -14.18
N VAL A 62 4.02 -5.71 -13.33
CA VAL A 62 4.90 -4.62 -12.88
C VAL A 62 5.29 -4.84 -11.42
N VAL A 63 6.57 -4.67 -11.13
CA VAL A 63 7.14 -4.81 -9.79
C VAL A 63 7.98 -3.58 -9.51
N TYR A 64 7.88 -3.03 -8.30
CA TYR A 64 8.81 -2.01 -7.83
C TYR A 64 9.60 -2.51 -6.63
N VAL A 65 10.89 -2.23 -6.59
CA VAL A 65 11.77 -2.65 -5.49
C VAL A 65 12.61 -1.48 -5.00
N GLY A 66 12.57 -1.21 -3.71
CA GLY A 66 13.50 -0.29 -3.06
C GLY A 66 14.43 -1.07 -2.16
N SER A 67 15.74 -1.08 -2.45
CA SER A 67 16.74 -1.76 -1.62
C SER A 67 17.63 -0.74 -0.93
N TYR A 68 17.73 -0.85 0.39
CA TYR A 68 18.42 0.08 1.28
C TYR A 68 19.26 -0.72 2.29
N PRO A 69 20.20 -0.08 3.02
CA PRO A 69 20.98 -0.76 4.05
C PRO A 69 20.10 -1.46 5.11
N GLY A 70 20.02 -2.79 5.04
CA GLY A 70 19.24 -3.61 5.98
C GLY A 70 17.71 -3.46 5.86
N LEU A 71 17.21 -2.85 4.79
CA LEU A 71 15.78 -2.62 4.57
C LEU A 71 15.48 -2.79 3.09
N THR A 72 14.46 -3.57 2.74
CA THR A 72 14.05 -3.71 1.34
C THR A 72 12.54 -3.82 1.23
N VAL A 73 11.95 -3.08 0.29
CA VAL A 73 10.53 -3.16 -0.07
C VAL A 73 10.38 -3.77 -1.45
N VAL A 74 9.37 -4.63 -1.60
CA VAL A 74 8.89 -5.09 -2.90
C VAL A 74 7.40 -4.75 -3.00
N CYS A 75 7.03 -4.06 -4.08
CA CYS A 75 5.65 -3.79 -4.45
C CYS A 75 5.27 -4.74 -5.60
N GLY A 76 4.26 -5.58 -5.41
CA GLY A 76 3.87 -6.60 -6.38
C GLY A 76 2.39 -6.96 -6.29
N SER A 77 1.70 -7.07 -7.42
CA SER A 77 0.25 -7.40 -7.42
C SER A 77 -0.04 -8.81 -6.88
N ASN A 78 0.95 -9.70 -6.90
CA ASN A 78 0.87 -11.07 -6.39
C ASN A 78 0.90 -11.17 -4.86
N LEU A 79 1.17 -10.06 -4.17
CA LEU A 79 1.13 -9.96 -2.70
C LEU A 79 -0.31 -9.75 -2.18
N THR A 80 -1.23 -9.35 -3.06
CA THR A 80 -2.65 -9.11 -2.73
C THR A 80 -3.38 -10.45 -2.56
N VAL A 81 -3.26 -11.06 -1.38
CA VAL A 81 -3.90 -12.33 -1.03
C VAL A 81 -4.80 -12.19 0.21
N HIS A 82 -5.94 -12.88 0.21
CA HIS A 82 -6.88 -12.85 1.34
C HIS A 82 -6.36 -13.58 2.59
N ASP A 83 -5.48 -14.57 2.43
CA ASP A 83 -4.87 -15.35 3.51
C ASP A 83 -3.35 -15.11 3.53
N PRO A 84 -2.84 -13.99 4.10
CA PRO A 84 -1.40 -13.74 4.15
C PRO A 84 -0.59 -14.87 4.78
N SER A 85 -1.16 -15.64 5.72
CA SER A 85 -0.49 -16.79 6.34
C SER A 85 -0.08 -17.89 5.35
N LYS A 86 -0.73 -17.94 4.18
CA LYS A 86 -0.47 -18.91 3.12
C LYS A 86 0.47 -18.37 2.04
N LEU A 87 0.99 -17.16 2.21
CA LEU A 87 1.97 -16.60 1.29
C LEU A 87 3.21 -17.49 1.25
N ASP A 88 3.68 -17.80 0.04
CA ASP A 88 4.77 -18.74 -0.19
C ASP A 88 6.09 -18.29 0.49
N GLU A 89 6.92 -19.24 0.90
CA GLU A 89 8.19 -18.96 1.59
C GLU A 89 9.17 -18.15 0.72
N SER A 90 9.09 -18.29 -0.61
CA SER A 90 9.86 -17.47 -1.56
C SER A 90 9.61 -15.96 -1.38
N TRP A 91 8.42 -15.58 -0.91
CA TRP A 91 8.05 -14.20 -0.59
C TRP A 91 8.29 -13.84 0.86
N THR A 92 8.06 -14.74 1.81
CA THR A 92 8.18 -14.38 3.23
C THR A 92 9.62 -14.40 3.74
N ARG A 93 10.54 -15.13 3.07
CA ARG A 93 11.94 -15.28 3.49
C ARG A 93 12.98 -15.31 2.35
N PRO A 94 12.93 -14.46 1.32
CA PRO A 94 13.94 -14.47 0.25
C PRO A 94 15.32 -14.01 0.74
N LEU A 95 15.40 -13.11 1.71
CA LEU A 95 16.66 -12.51 2.20
C LEU A 95 17.09 -13.05 3.58
N ALA A 96 16.34 -14.00 4.14
CA ALA A 96 16.53 -14.50 5.50
C ALA A 96 16.49 -13.40 6.59
N SER A 97 15.79 -12.30 6.32
CA SER A 97 15.69 -11.16 7.23
C SER A 97 15.07 -11.50 8.58
N GLU A 98 15.44 -10.74 9.61
CA GLU A 98 14.94 -10.88 10.97
C GLU A 98 13.43 -10.64 11.04
N ARG A 99 12.92 -9.68 10.27
CA ARG A 99 11.49 -9.36 10.19
C ARG A 99 11.01 -9.21 8.76
N THR A 100 9.81 -9.71 8.50
CA THR A 100 9.10 -9.50 7.23
C THR A 100 7.72 -8.92 7.52
N TYR A 101 7.34 -7.85 6.83
CA TYR A 101 6.05 -7.20 6.99
C TYR A 101 5.32 -7.13 5.65
N LEU A 102 4.10 -7.67 5.60
CA LEU A 102 3.19 -7.51 4.47
C LEU A 102 2.15 -6.45 4.84
N MET A 103 1.80 -5.60 3.88
CA MET A 103 0.61 -4.75 3.95
C MET A 103 -0.02 -4.64 2.57
N CYS A 104 -1.33 -4.82 2.50
CA CYS A 104 -2.13 -4.69 1.28
C CYS A 104 -3.41 -3.91 1.56
N THR A 105 -3.82 -3.04 0.63
CA THR A 105 -5.06 -2.29 0.68
C THR A 105 -5.72 -2.26 -0.71
N GLU A 106 -7.03 -2.46 -0.74
CA GLU A 106 -7.87 -2.34 -1.94
C GLU A 106 -9.06 -1.41 -1.64
N PRO A 107 -8.94 -0.11 -1.93
CA PRO A 107 -9.97 0.89 -1.59
C PRO A 107 -11.34 0.59 -2.22
N ASP A 108 -11.38 0.01 -3.42
CA ASP A 108 -12.62 -0.26 -4.15
C ASP A 108 -13.53 -1.26 -3.43
N THR A 109 -12.94 -2.18 -2.65
CA THR A 109 -13.66 -3.20 -1.87
C THR A 109 -13.59 -2.95 -0.37
N ALA A 110 -12.92 -1.87 0.05
CA ALA A 110 -12.55 -1.59 1.44
C ALA A 110 -11.81 -2.77 2.11
N TRP A 111 -11.19 -3.65 1.33
CA TRP A 111 -10.40 -4.76 1.83
C TRP A 111 -9.00 -4.28 2.21
N ALA A 112 -8.46 -4.84 3.28
CA ALA A 112 -7.05 -4.68 3.61
C ALA A 112 -6.51 -5.90 4.36
N SER A 113 -5.20 -6.07 4.32
CA SER A 113 -4.52 -7.08 5.10
C SER A 113 -3.13 -6.60 5.55
N PHE A 114 -2.64 -7.23 6.61
CA PHE A 114 -1.25 -7.15 7.02
C PHE A 114 -0.79 -8.47 7.61
N ALA A 115 0.51 -8.72 7.57
CA ALA A 115 1.11 -9.84 8.29
C ALA A 115 2.55 -9.56 8.69
N TYR A 116 2.98 -10.21 9.76
CA TYR A 116 4.30 -10.06 10.34
C TYR A 116 4.90 -11.43 10.62
N TRP A 117 6.10 -11.65 10.08
CA TRP A 117 6.96 -12.79 10.35
C TRP A 117 8.23 -12.35 11.07
N GLU A 118 8.69 -13.20 11.98
CA GLU A 118 9.98 -13.05 12.67
C GLU A 118 10.85 -14.28 12.35
N ARG A 119 12.00 -14.06 11.71
CA ARG A 119 12.90 -15.13 11.21
C ARG A 119 12.15 -16.21 10.41
N GLY A 120 11.19 -15.79 9.59
CA GLY A 120 10.34 -16.66 8.77
C GLY A 120 9.16 -17.31 9.50
N ALA A 121 9.04 -17.19 10.82
CA ALA A 121 7.89 -17.70 11.56
C ALA A 121 6.78 -16.65 11.62
N LEU A 122 5.56 -17.01 11.18
CA LEU A 122 4.40 -16.13 11.24
C LEU A 122 4.05 -15.81 12.69
N ARG A 123 3.89 -14.52 13.01
CA ARG A 123 3.57 -14.03 14.37
C ARG A 123 2.18 -13.44 14.45
N ARG A 124 1.77 -12.69 13.42
CA ARG A 124 0.48 -12.01 13.33
C ARG A 124 0.06 -11.94 11.88
N SER A 125 -1.21 -12.18 11.60
CA SER A 125 -1.81 -11.89 10.30
C SER A 125 -3.26 -11.48 10.45
N PHE A 126 -3.68 -10.47 9.71
CA PHE A 126 -5.06 -10.00 9.66
C PHE A 126 -5.45 -9.67 8.23
N SER A 127 -6.67 -10.00 7.83
CA SER A 127 -7.23 -9.69 6.51
C SER A 127 -8.74 -9.60 6.59
N ALA A 128 -9.31 -8.47 6.15
CA ALA A 128 -10.74 -8.24 6.27
C ALA A 128 -11.29 -7.21 5.27
N THR A 129 -12.57 -7.32 4.96
CA THR A 129 -13.41 -6.17 4.57
C THR A 129 -14.10 -5.61 5.83
N PRO A 130 -14.83 -4.48 5.76
CA PRO A 130 -15.48 -3.93 6.94
C PRO A 130 -16.49 -4.87 7.60
N VAL A 131 -17.00 -5.89 6.90
CA VAL A 131 -18.05 -6.80 7.42
C VAL A 131 -17.64 -8.28 7.41
N HIS A 132 -16.41 -8.59 6.97
CA HIS A 132 -15.94 -9.96 6.85
C HIS A 132 -14.46 -10.07 7.15
N ILE A 133 -14.10 -10.91 8.13
CA ILE A 133 -12.72 -11.30 8.42
C ILE A 133 -12.39 -12.56 7.62
N TYR A 134 -11.41 -12.46 6.72
CA TYR A 134 -10.85 -13.61 6.00
C TYR A 134 -9.84 -14.35 6.86
N GLU A 135 -8.98 -13.59 7.55
CA GLU A 135 -7.91 -14.13 8.38
C GLU A 135 -7.72 -13.29 9.64
N ASP A 136 -7.59 -13.95 10.79
CA ASP A 136 -7.16 -13.35 12.05
C ASP A 136 -6.32 -14.40 12.80
N PHE A 137 -5.00 -14.34 12.58
CA PHE A 137 -4.03 -15.28 13.12
C PHE A 137 -3.06 -14.60 14.08
N GLY A 138 -2.69 -15.32 15.14
CA GLY A 138 -1.77 -14.85 16.16
C GLY A 138 -2.46 -13.98 17.21
N LEU A 139 -1.69 -13.57 18.21
CA LEU A 139 -2.20 -12.68 19.27
C LEU A 139 -2.13 -11.22 18.80
N PRO A 140 -3.18 -10.42 19.00
CA PRO A 140 -3.13 -8.99 18.76
C PRO A 140 -1.96 -8.32 19.47
N LEU A 141 -1.31 -7.38 18.77
CA LEU A 141 -0.24 -6.55 19.29
C LEU A 141 -0.81 -5.36 20.08
N VAL A 142 0.02 -4.75 20.94
CA VAL A 142 -0.43 -3.68 21.86
C VAL A 142 -1.04 -2.48 21.11
N TRP A 143 -0.47 -2.10 19.98
CA TRP A 143 -0.96 -0.99 19.15
C TRP A 143 -2.35 -1.24 18.58
N GLU A 144 -2.78 -2.50 18.44
CA GLU A 144 -4.11 -2.86 17.93
C GLU A 144 -5.24 -2.53 18.93
N ARG A 145 -4.90 -2.32 20.21
CA ARG A 145 -5.89 -2.19 21.30
C ARG A 145 -6.96 -1.12 21.02
N GLY A 146 -6.56 0.05 20.53
CA GLY A 146 -7.50 1.15 20.26
C GLY A 146 -8.53 0.78 19.18
N PHE A 147 -8.09 0.07 18.14
CA PHE A 147 -8.96 -0.44 17.09
C PHE A 147 -10.00 -1.41 17.67
N TRP A 148 -9.56 -2.43 18.40
CA TRP A 148 -10.46 -3.42 19.02
C TRP A 148 -11.40 -2.82 20.08
N ALA A 149 -10.98 -1.74 20.74
CA ALA A 149 -11.80 -1.00 21.70
C ALA A 149 -12.84 -0.07 21.03
N GLY A 150 -12.82 0.09 19.71
CA GLY A 150 -13.73 0.98 18.97
C GLY A 150 -13.36 2.45 19.05
N GLU A 151 -12.10 2.78 19.34
CA GLU A 151 -11.59 4.15 19.37
C GLU A 151 -11.36 4.72 17.95
N HIS A 152 -11.44 3.86 16.92
CA HIS A 152 -11.29 4.19 15.50
C HIS A 152 -12.56 3.85 14.69
N PRO A 153 -13.73 4.40 15.04
CA PRO A 153 -14.99 4.01 14.42
C PRO A 153 -15.02 4.38 12.94
N MET A 154 -15.56 3.49 12.11
CA MET A 154 -15.83 3.83 10.72
C MET A 154 -16.86 4.96 10.63
N ALA A 155 -16.59 5.96 9.77
CA ALA A 155 -17.50 7.06 9.54
C ALA A 155 -18.63 6.62 8.59
N TYR A 156 -19.87 6.69 9.06
CA TYR A 156 -21.06 6.46 8.25
C TYR A 156 -21.80 7.78 8.00
N PRO A 157 -22.38 8.00 6.81
CA PRO A 157 -23.33 9.10 6.60
C PRO A 157 -24.46 9.04 7.63
N ALA A 158 -24.97 10.19 8.06
CA ALA A 158 -25.93 10.29 9.18
C ALA A 158 -27.23 9.47 8.98
N GLU A 159 -27.59 9.14 7.74
CA GLU A 159 -28.81 8.39 7.39
C GLU A 159 -28.56 6.88 7.18
N VAL A 160 -27.31 6.42 7.30
CA VAL A 160 -26.93 5.02 7.09
C VAL A 160 -26.60 4.38 8.42
N LEU A 161 -27.39 3.37 8.80
CA LEU A 161 -27.04 2.54 9.94
C LEU A 161 -25.87 1.61 9.58
N PRO A 162 -24.87 1.46 10.47
CA PRO A 162 -23.81 0.50 10.28
C PRO A 162 -24.37 -0.92 10.23
N ASP A 163 -23.76 -1.78 9.41
CA ASP A 163 -24.04 -3.20 9.43
C ASP A 163 -23.72 -3.76 10.84
N PRO A 164 -24.61 -4.56 11.47
CA PRO A 164 -24.33 -5.16 12.78
C PRO A 164 -23.08 -6.05 12.82
N GLN A 165 -22.63 -6.55 11.67
CA GLN A 165 -21.42 -7.36 11.51
C GLN A 165 -20.19 -6.50 11.19
N ALA A 166 -20.34 -5.18 11.12
CA ALA A 166 -19.23 -4.30 10.83
C ALA A 166 -18.16 -4.36 11.92
N LEU A 167 -16.91 -4.40 11.49
CA LEU A 167 -15.75 -4.18 12.34
C LEU A 167 -15.86 -2.79 12.99
N PRO A 168 -15.32 -2.64 14.22
CA PRO A 168 -15.34 -1.35 14.90
C PRO A 168 -14.38 -0.32 14.29
N PHE A 169 -13.76 -0.64 13.14
CA PHE A 169 -12.81 0.18 12.40
C PHE A 169 -12.79 -0.15 10.90
N HIS A 170 -12.21 0.75 10.11
CA HIS A 170 -11.97 0.52 8.69
C HIS A 170 -10.72 -0.37 8.49
N PRO A 171 -10.79 -1.51 7.78
CA PRO A 171 -9.63 -2.40 7.58
C PRO A 171 -8.40 -1.70 7.00
N GLY A 172 -8.60 -0.79 6.04
CA GLY A 172 -7.51 0.00 5.47
C GLY A 172 -6.79 0.90 6.49
N GLU A 173 -7.52 1.52 7.43
CA GLU A 173 -6.88 2.32 8.48
C GLU A 173 -6.07 1.42 9.42
N PHE A 174 -6.58 0.22 9.69
CA PHE A 174 -5.92 -0.76 10.54
C PHE A 174 -4.62 -1.32 9.92
N ALA A 175 -4.64 -1.62 8.62
CA ALA A 175 -3.44 -2.03 7.89
C ALA A 175 -2.40 -0.89 7.78
N GLU A 176 -2.84 0.35 7.57
CA GLU A 176 -1.93 1.50 7.58
C GLU A 176 -1.37 1.78 8.98
N ALA A 177 -2.12 1.52 10.05
CA ALA A 177 -1.60 1.60 11.42
C ALA A 177 -0.51 0.56 11.70
N ALA A 178 -0.66 -0.67 11.17
CA ALA A 178 0.41 -1.67 11.22
C ALA A 178 1.67 -1.17 10.50
N ASN A 179 1.52 -0.62 9.29
CA ASN A 179 2.63 -0.06 8.53
C ASN A 179 3.30 1.12 9.26
N ALA A 180 2.51 1.99 9.91
CA ALA A 180 3.01 3.10 10.71
C ALA A 180 3.79 2.63 11.94
N GLU A 181 3.29 1.61 12.64
CA GLU A 181 3.98 1.04 13.81
C GLU A 181 5.33 0.42 13.43
N TRP A 182 5.39 -0.30 12.30
CA TRP A 182 6.58 -1.07 11.95
C TRP A 182 7.61 -0.28 11.16
N LEU A 183 7.15 0.65 10.31
CA LEU A 183 7.97 1.34 9.31
C LEU A 183 7.87 2.87 9.41
N GLY A 184 6.97 3.39 10.24
CA GLY A 184 6.91 4.81 10.55
C GLY A 184 6.20 5.68 9.51
N PHE A 185 5.36 5.10 8.65
CA PHE A 185 4.58 5.88 7.69
C PHE A 185 3.26 5.25 7.28
N ARG A 186 2.45 6.05 6.59
CA ARG A 186 1.12 5.72 6.06
C ARG A 186 1.04 6.13 4.59
N TYR A 187 0.16 5.50 3.84
CA TYR A 187 -0.05 5.84 2.42
C TYR A 187 -1.15 6.90 2.24
N THR A 188 -2.02 7.09 3.23
CA THR A 188 -3.14 8.02 3.14
C THR A 188 -3.10 9.14 4.17
N GLY A 189 -3.73 10.25 3.77
CA GLY A 189 -3.82 11.47 4.56
C GLY A 189 -2.52 12.29 4.55
N PRO A 190 -2.53 13.44 5.23
CA PRO A 190 -1.31 14.23 5.40
C PRO A 190 -0.26 13.45 6.20
N VAL A 191 1.01 13.63 5.83
CA VAL A 191 2.17 13.18 6.60
C VAL A 191 2.16 13.88 7.95
N ARG A 192 2.25 13.11 9.04
CA ARG A 192 2.31 13.65 10.40
C ARG A 192 3.76 13.92 10.81
N ASP A 193 3.94 14.75 11.83
CA ASP A 193 5.27 15.04 12.37
C ASP A 193 6.00 13.75 12.76
N GLY A 194 7.19 13.55 12.20
CA GLY A 194 8.04 12.38 12.44
C GLY A 194 7.80 11.18 11.51
N GLU A 195 6.69 11.16 10.76
CA GLU A 195 6.44 10.11 9.75
C GLU A 195 7.37 10.28 8.54
N ILE A 196 7.70 9.17 7.88
CA ILE A 196 8.32 9.21 6.56
C ILE A 196 7.26 9.60 5.53
N ASP A 197 7.61 10.51 4.61
CA ASP A 197 6.77 10.78 3.44
C ASP A 197 7.06 9.70 2.38
N PRO A 198 6.12 8.79 2.05
CA PRO A 198 6.34 7.79 1.00
C PRO A 198 6.58 8.42 -0.38
N ALA A 199 6.28 9.70 -0.58
CA ALA A 199 6.60 10.42 -1.82
C ALA A 199 8.11 10.72 -1.96
N THR A 200 8.89 10.62 -0.88
CA THR A 200 10.35 10.85 -0.89
C THR A 200 11.17 9.56 -0.92
N VAL A 201 10.51 8.39 -0.86
CA VAL A 201 11.16 7.07 -0.84
C VAL A 201 11.20 6.51 -2.27
N GLY A 202 12.38 6.36 -2.85
CA GLY A 202 12.55 5.89 -4.23
C GLY A 202 12.40 4.36 -4.38
N VAL A 203 11.87 3.91 -5.51
CA VAL A 203 11.83 2.49 -5.87
C VAL A 203 12.17 2.29 -7.34
N CYS A 204 12.92 1.24 -7.64
CA CYS A 204 13.26 0.83 -9.00
C CYS A 204 12.11 0.02 -9.62
N GLY A 205 11.65 0.40 -10.81
CA GLY A 205 10.59 -0.30 -11.52
C GLY A 205 11.11 -1.41 -12.43
N PHE A 206 10.33 -2.48 -12.56
CA PHE A 206 10.63 -3.63 -13.41
C PHE A 206 9.36 -4.19 -14.06
N ALA A 207 9.45 -4.49 -15.34
CA ALA A 207 8.49 -5.31 -16.07
C ALA A 207 8.93 -6.77 -16.00
N VAL A 208 8.00 -7.65 -15.64
CA VAL A 208 8.22 -9.09 -15.48
C VAL A 208 7.22 -9.85 -16.35
N TYR A 209 7.70 -10.62 -17.32
CA TYR A 209 6.88 -11.34 -18.30
C TYR A 209 7.59 -12.60 -18.81
N LYS A 210 6.84 -13.54 -19.40
CA LYS A 210 7.43 -14.79 -19.91
C LYS A 210 8.11 -14.59 -21.26
N GLU A 211 9.02 -15.49 -21.61
CA GLU A 211 9.55 -15.55 -22.97
C GLU A 211 8.42 -15.75 -24.00
N GLY A 212 8.43 -14.92 -25.04
CA GLY A 212 7.38 -14.88 -26.06
C GLY A 212 6.17 -13.99 -25.73
N GLU A 213 6.06 -13.47 -24.49
CA GLU A 213 5.06 -12.46 -24.14
C GLU A 213 5.59 -11.05 -24.40
N ALA A 214 4.67 -10.12 -24.71
CA ALA A 214 5.02 -8.70 -24.77
C ALA A 214 5.16 -8.13 -23.34
N PRO A 215 6.05 -7.15 -23.11
CA PRO A 215 6.11 -6.45 -21.84
C PRO A 215 4.75 -5.86 -21.47
N PRO A 216 4.37 -5.86 -20.19
CA PRO A 216 3.13 -5.26 -19.73
C PRO A 216 3.07 -3.78 -20.14
N SER A 217 1.90 -3.36 -20.65
CA SER A 217 1.63 -1.96 -20.92
C SER A 217 1.46 -1.23 -19.59
N ILE A 218 2.42 -0.37 -19.27
CA ILE A 218 2.29 0.54 -18.12
C ILE A 218 1.23 1.56 -18.51
N LEU A 219 0.03 1.42 -17.95
CA LEU A 219 -0.91 2.53 -17.91
C LEU A 219 -0.29 3.59 -17.01
N SER A 220 0.40 4.57 -17.61
CA SER A 220 0.78 5.79 -16.91
C SER A 220 -0.51 6.38 -16.37
N GLY A 221 -0.72 6.27 -15.06
CA GLY A 221 -1.78 6.96 -14.36
C GLY A 221 -1.57 8.45 -14.58
N LYS A 222 -2.27 9.04 -15.55
CA LYS A 222 -2.42 10.49 -15.55
C LYS A 222 -3.06 10.84 -14.21
N PRO A 223 -2.54 11.83 -13.46
CA PRO A 223 -3.25 12.33 -12.30
C PRO A 223 -4.65 12.72 -12.76
N ASP A 224 -5.65 12.14 -12.12
CA ASP A 224 -7.03 12.33 -12.48
C ASP A 224 -7.30 13.83 -12.49
N ARG A 225 -7.66 14.36 -13.65
CA ARG A 225 -7.80 15.80 -13.84
C ARG A 225 -8.96 16.21 -12.97
N ALA A 226 -8.67 16.95 -11.88
CA ALA A 226 -9.68 17.44 -10.94
C ALA A 226 -10.93 17.91 -11.71
N PRO A 227 -12.14 17.47 -11.32
CA PRO A 227 -13.34 17.82 -12.05
C PRO A 227 -13.43 19.34 -12.14
N ARG A 228 -13.47 19.86 -13.38
CA ARG A 228 -13.72 21.27 -13.61
C ARG A 228 -15.07 21.59 -12.99
N VAL A 229 -15.06 22.25 -11.84
CA VAL A 229 -16.24 22.89 -11.28
C VAL A 229 -16.77 23.81 -12.37
N GLY A 230 -17.91 23.41 -12.95
CA GLY A 230 -18.61 24.20 -13.94
C GLY A 230 -18.95 25.54 -13.31
N LEU A 231 -18.30 26.59 -13.80
CA LEU A 231 -18.61 27.97 -13.47
C LEU A 231 -20.08 28.19 -13.83
N PHE A 232 -20.96 28.28 -12.83
CA PHE A 232 -22.33 28.76 -13.01
C PHE A 232 -22.26 30.16 -13.63
N ARG A 233 -22.47 30.25 -14.95
CA ARG A 233 -22.74 31.51 -15.63
C ARG A 233 -24.16 31.93 -15.24
N GLY A 234 -24.23 32.80 -14.25
CA GLY A 234 -25.45 33.55 -13.95
C GLY A 234 -25.89 34.32 -15.19
N ILE A 235 -27.11 34.05 -15.65
CA ILE A 235 -27.81 34.89 -16.60
C ILE A 235 -28.50 35.99 -15.80
N ARG A 236 -27.87 37.17 -15.76
CA ARG A 236 -28.55 38.44 -15.60
C ARG A 236 -28.47 39.16 -16.94
N GLN A 237 -29.61 39.28 -17.63
CA GLN A 237 -29.83 40.40 -18.54
C GLN A 237 -31.20 41.00 -18.25
N TRP A 238 -31.14 42.24 -17.80
CA TRP A 238 -32.19 43.24 -17.75
C TRP A 238 -32.31 43.95 -19.10
N PHE A 239 -33.51 44.49 -19.35
CA PHE A 239 -33.93 45.69 -20.12
C PHE A 239 -35.24 45.32 -20.86
N GLY A 240 -36.35 46.04 -20.77
CA GLY A 240 -36.66 47.34 -20.16
C GLY A 240 -37.85 47.95 -20.91
N PHE A 241 -38.67 48.74 -20.20
CA PHE A 241 -39.65 49.76 -20.68
C PHE A 241 -40.85 49.26 -21.54
N GLY A 242 -42.09 49.76 -21.43
CA GLY A 242 -42.73 50.88 -20.71
C GLY A 242 -44.05 51.25 -21.42
N PHE A 243 -44.80 52.21 -20.85
CA PHE A 243 -46.07 52.86 -21.30
C PHE A 243 -47.37 52.10 -21.00
N ASP A 244 -48.43 52.66 -20.41
CA ASP A 244 -48.78 54.00 -19.89
C ASP A 244 -49.50 53.88 -18.54
#